data_AF-A0A8T5TQW5-F1
#
_entry.id   AF-A0A8T5TQW5-F1
#
_cell.length_a   1.000
_cell.length_b   1.000
_cell.length_c   1.000
_cell.angle_alpha   90.00
_cell.angle_beta   90.00
_cell.angle_gamma   90.00
#
_symmetry.space_group_name_H-M   'P 1'
#
loop_
_entity.id
_entity.type
_entity.pdbx_description
1 polymer ?
#
loop_
_entity_poly.entity_id
_entity_poly.type
_entity_poly.pdbx_seq_one_letter_code
_entity_poly.pdbx_strand_id
1 'polypeptide(L)'
;MNIKHRHFIQKSQIKELQDDILSQYDEKFVNQIFPKKARIELIQTDAGDTLFAVNNVLKLWKSEEGYIPVLTLLLNKQVEMKKIVVDKGAIRFVTNSADVMRPGITKIDPSIKKGDIVVIVDENYDRALAIGKSMLDAKQMEEASSGKVVKNLHTIQDEVWKFEKEFT
;
A
#
# COMPACT_ATOMS: atom_id res chain seq x y z
N MET A 1 9.79 -6.56 14.32
CA MET A 1 10.51 -5.37 13.77
C MET A 1 10.74 -4.34 14.87
N ASN A 2 11.93 -3.75 15.02
CA ASN A 2 12.21 -2.71 16.02
C ASN A 2 12.73 -1.41 15.39
N ILE A 3 12.60 -0.29 16.12
CA ILE A 3 13.15 1.00 15.71
C ILE A 3 14.67 1.03 15.94
N LYS A 4 15.43 1.29 14.88
CA LYS A 4 16.88 1.53 14.95
C LYS A 4 17.20 3.01 15.15
N HIS A 5 16.55 3.89 14.39
CA HIS A 5 16.68 5.34 14.51
C HIS A 5 15.42 6.04 13.98
N ARG A 6 15.00 7.13 14.62
CA ARG A 6 13.86 7.95 14.17
C ARG A 6 14.17 9.43 14.33
N HIS A 7 13.78 10.24 13.37
CA HIS A 7 13.96 11.69 13.43
C HIS A 7 12.89 12.43 12.62
N PHE A 8 12.55 13.65 13.03
CA PHE A 8 11.71 14.54 12.24
C PHE A 8 12.49 15.08 11.04
N ILE A 9 11.86 15.10 9.87
CA ILE A 9 12.48 15.60 8.64
C ILE A 9 12.14 17.07 8.40
N GLN A 10 13.06 17.78 7.74
CA GLN A 10 12.92 19.21 7.46
C GLN A 10 12.03 19.47 6.24
N LYS A 11 11.54 20.72 6.09
CA LYS A 11 10.63 21.11 5.01
C LYS A 11 11.16 20.78 3.59
N SER A 12 12.47 20.89 3.35
CA SER A 12 13.09 20.50 2.07
C SER A 12 12.92 19.00 1.80
N GLN A 13 13.26 18.16 2.76
CA GLN A 13 13.12 16.70 2.68
C GLN A 13 11.65 16.27 2.57
N ILE A 14 10.73 16.99 3.21
CA ILE A 14 9.28 16.75 3.05
C ILE A 14 8.87 16.97 1.60
N LYS A 15 9.36 18.03 0.96
CA LYS A 15 9.05 18.31 -0.44
C LYS A 15 9.61 17.22 -1.35
N GLU A 16 10.87 16.84 -1.17
CA GLU A 16 11.50 15.73 -1.92
C GLU A 16 10.72 14.43 -1.76
N LEU A 17 10.30 14.09 -0.54
CA LEU A 17 9.45 12.93 -0.27
C LEU A 17 8.11 13.00 -1.00
N GLN A 18 7.46 14.17 -1.02
CA GLN A 18 6.20 14.34 -1.73
C GLN A 18 6.37 14.22 -3.24
N ASP A 19 7.43 14.82 -3.80
CA ASP A 19 7.76 14.74 -5.22
C ASP A 19 8.06 13.29 -5.65
N ASP A 20 8.79 12.53 -4.82
CA ASP A 20 9.01 11.10 -4.98
C ASP A 20 7.68 10.31 -5.02
N ILE A 21 6.76 10.59 -4.10
CA ILE A 21 5.47 9.89 -4.02
C ILE A 21 4.57 10.26 -5.21
N LEU A 22 4.64 11.50 -5.71
CA LEU A 22 3.92 11.94 -6.92
C LEU A 22 4.37 11.21 -8.20
N SER A 23 5.56 10.60 -8.19
CA SER A 23 5.98 9.74 -9.32
C SER A 23 5.19 8.43 -9.39
N GLN A 24 4.56 8.03 -8.29
CA GLN A 24 3.87 6.75 -8.12
C GLN A 24 2.36 6.91 -7.91
N TYR A 25 1.93 8.03 -7.32
CA TYR A 25 0.55 8.34 -6.99
C TYR A 25 0.16 9.73 -7.49
N ASP A 26 -1.13 10.06 -7.43
CA ASP A 26 -1.62 11.39 -7.79
C ASP A 26 -1.54 12.40 -6.64
N GLU A 27 -1.80 13.67 -6.95
CA GLU A 27 -1.84 14.75 -5.95
C GLU A 27 -2.93 14.52 -4.89
N LYS A 28 -4.02 13.83 -5.24
CA LYS A 28 -5.11 13.54 -4.29
C LYS A 28 -4.60 12.63 -3.18
N PHE A 29 -3.89 11.56 -3.52
CA PHE A 29 -3.27 10.64 -2.57
C PHE A 29 -2.29 11.37 -1.65
N VAL A 30 -1.39 12.18 -2.21
CA VAL A 30 -0.39 12.94 -1.42
C VAL A 30 -1.06 13.87 -0.42
N ASN A 31 -2.12 14.56 -0.82
CA ASN A 31 -2.88 15.45 0.08
C ASN A 31 -3.65 14.69 1.18
N GLN A 32 -4.08 13.45 0.92
CA GLN A 32 -4.71 12.59 1.92
C GLN A 32 -3.70 12.08 2.97
N ILE A 33 -2.46 11.82 2.56
CA ILE A 33 -1.39 11.38 3.46
C ILE A 33 -0.78 12.55 4.26
N PHE A 34 -0.52 13.69 3.61
CA PHE A 34 0.23 14.80 4.17
C PHE A 34 -0.60 16.10 4.25
N PRO A 35 -1.26 16.39 5.38
CA PRO A 35 -1.94 17.66 5.58
C PRO A 35 -0.94 18.84 5.58
N LYS A 36 -1.39 20.05 5.23
CA LYS A 36 -0.54 21.25 5.03
C LYS A 36 0.41 21.64 6.18
N LYS A 37 0.13 21.21 7.42
CA LYS A 37 0.97 21.47 8.62
C LYS A 37 1.48 20.17 9.27
N ALA A 38 1.68 19.13 8.46
CA ALA A 38 2.17 17.84 8.91
C ALA A 38 3.57 17.93 9.53
N ARG A 39 3.74 17.28 10.68
CA ARG A 39 5.07 16.87 11.18
C ARG A 39 5.32 15.46 10.70
N ILE A 40 6.42 15.27 9.97
CA ILE A 40 6.79 13.97 9.41
C ILE A 40 8.01 13.45 10.15
N GLU A 41 7.90 12.23 10.64
CA GLU A 41 8.98 11.49 11.27
C GLU A 41 9.37 10.32 10.38
N LEU A 42 10.66 10.24 10.04
CA LEU A 42 11.25 9.12 9.33
C LEU A 42 11.79 8.13 10.36
N ILE A 43 11.38 6.88 10.22
CA ILE A 43 11.70 5.78 11.13
C ILE A 43 12.45 4.72 10.33
N GLN A 44 13.71 4.47 10.70
CA GLN A 44 14.50 3.35 10.19
C GLN A 44 14.41 2.20 11.17
N THR A 45 14.11 1.02 10.64
CA THR A 45 13.98 -0.20 11.43
C THR A 45 15.27 -1.02 11.40
N ASP A 46 15.40 -1.97 12.33
CA ASP A 46 16.49 -2.95 12.35
C ASP A 46 16.46 -3.92 11.15
N ALA A 47 15.29 -4.12 10.55
CA ALA A 47 15.08 -4.89 9.33
C ALA A 47 15.52 -4.17 8.03
N GLY A 48 15.86 -2.87 8.11
CA GLY A 48 16.24 -2.06 6.95
C GLY A 48 15.08 -1.30 6.30
N ASP A 49 13.84 -1.51 6.75
CA ASP A 49 12.68 -0.78 6.28
C ASP A 49 12.70 0.69 6.74
N THR A 50 12.24 1.57 5.85
CA THR A 50 12.01 2.99 6.16
C THR A 50 10.51 3.27 6.21
N LEU A 51 10.03 3.74 7.34
CA LEU A 51 8.63 4.08 7.58
C LEU A 51 8.48 5.59 7.80
N PHE A 52 7.30 6.13 7.50
CA PHE A 52 6.98 7.54 7.69
C PHE A 52 5.73 7.67 8.56
N ALA A 53 5.90 8.35 9.70
CA ALA A 53 4.79 8.75 10.55
C ALA A 53 4.45 10.22 10.31
N VAL A 54 3.16 10.52 10.17
CA VAL A 54 2.64 11.86 9.98
C VAL A 54 1.77 12.20 11.18
N ASN A 55 2.15 13.24 11.94
CA ASN A 55 1.50 13.62 13.18
C ASN A 55 1.32 12.44 14.16
N ASN A 56 2.40 11.68 14.37
CA ASN A 56 2.48 10.49 15.23
C ASN A 56 1.63 9.29 14.76
N VAL A 57 1.12 9.30 13.53
CA VAL A 57 0.41 8.15 12.94
C VAL A 57 1.25 7.60 11.80
N LEU A 58 1.57 6.30 11.83
CA LEU A 58 2.25 5.64 10.73
C LEU A 58 1.39 5.74 9.46
N LYS A 59 1.98 6.14 8.34
CA LYS A 59 1.24 6.33 7.08
C LYS A 59 1.81 5.55 5.91
N LEU A 60 3.13 5.53 5.77
CA LEU A 60 3.80 4.95 4.61
C LEU A 60 4.98 4.08 5.03
N TRP A 61 5.25 3.10 4.20
CA TRP A 61 6.44 2.26 4.19
C TRP A 61 7.12 2.40 2.83
N LYS A 62 8.42 2.74 2.82
CA LYS A 62 9.26 2.70 1.61
C LYS A 62 9.97 1.36 1.57
N SER A 63 9.54 0.53 0.63
CA SER A 63 10.19 -0.75 0.30
C SER A 63 10.93 -0.63 -1.04
N GLU A 64 11.57 -1.71 -1.47
CA GLU A 64 12.17 -1.81 -2.80
C GLU A 64 11.14 -1.66 -3.93
N GLU A 65 9.86 -1.93 -3.64
CA GLU A 65 8.78 -1.88 -4.64
C GLU A 65 8.17 -0.49 -4.79
N GLY A 66 8.52 0.46 -3.91
CA GLY A 66 8.05 1.84 -3.89
C GLY A 66 7.51 2.26 -2.52
N TYR A 67 6.77 3.37 -2.49
CA TYR A 67 6.04 3.81 -1.32
C TYR A 67 4.72 3.06 -1.22
N ILE A 68 4.45 2.44 -0.08
CA ILE A 68 3.28 1.61 0.19
C ILE A 68 2.56 2.23 1.39
N PRO A 69 1.27 2.62 1.29
CA PRO A 69 0.52 3.05 2.45
C PRO A 69 0.27 1.90 3.41
N VAL A 70 0.19 2.21 4.70
CA VAL A 70 -0.15 1.18 5.70
C VAL A 70 -1.62 0.77 5.56
N LEU A 71 -1.91 -0.51 5.80
CA LEU A 71 -3.21 -1.10 5.48
C LEU A 71 -4.35 -0.50 6.30
N THR A 72 -4.10 0.03 7.52
CA THR A 72 -5.17 0.65 8.31
C THR A 72 -5.74 1.92 7.68
N LEU A 73 -4.98 2.63 6.83
CA LEU A 73 -5.50 3.78 6.11
C LEU A 73 -6.62 3.39 5.16
N LEU A 74 -6.48 2.23 4.52
CA LEU A 74 -7.45 1.75 3.54
C LEU A 74 -8.65 1.12 4.26
N LEU A 75 -8.40 0.37 5.33
CA LEU A 75 -9.46 -0.17 6.21
C LEU A 75 -10.35 0.94 6.79
N ASN A 76 -9.76 2.08 7.16
CA ASN A 76 -10.46 3.24 7.69
C ASN A 76 -10.94 4.21 6.60
N LYS A 77 -10.80 3.86 5.32
CA LYS A 77 -11.20 4.69 4.16
C LYS A 77 -10.63 6.12 4.19
N GLN A 78 -9.43 6.28 4.72
CA GLN A 78 -8.73 7.57 4.79
C GLN A 78 -8.04 7.93 3.48
N VAL A 79 -7.75 6.93 2.65
CA VAL A 79 -7.02 7.07 1.39
C VAL A 79 -7.73 6.26 0.31
N GLU A 80 -7.79 6.81 -0.89
CA GLU A 80 -8.33 6.14 -2.07
C GLU A 80 -7.19 5.64 -2.96
N MET A 81 -7.36 4.43 -3.51
CA MET A 81 -6.39 3.79 -4.39
C MET A 81 -7.10 3.01 -5.49
N LYS A 82 -6.39 2.78 -6.60
CA LYS A 82 -6.83 1.85 -7.63
C LYS A 82 -7.02 0.46 -7.03
N LYS A 83 -8.14 -0.17 -7.36
CA LYS A 83 -8.57 -1.40 -6.67
C LYS A 83 -8.69 -2.61 -7.58
N ILE A 84 -8.36 -3.75 -7.00
CA ILE A 84 -8.64 -5.08 -7.54
C ILE A 84 -9.58 -5.77 -6.56
N VAL A 85 -10.72 -6.23 -7.09
CA VAL A 85 -11.74 -6.92 -6.30
C VAL A 85 -11.55 -8.42 -6.50
N VAL A 86 -11.50 -9.16 -5.39
CA VAL A 86 -11.33 -10.61 -5.39
C VAL A 86 -12.56 -11.34 -4.86
N ASP A 87 -12.73 -12.57 -5.32
CA ASP A 87 -13.80 -13.45 -4.85
C ASP A 87 -13.54 -13.96 -3.41
N LYS A 88 -14.58 -14.54 -2.81
CA LYS A 88 -14.50 -15.15 -1.47
C LYS A 88 -13.41 -16.23 -1.33
N GLY A 89 -13.15 -17.01 -2.38
CA GLY A 89 -12.17 -18.10 -2.36
C GLY A 89 -10.72 -17.59 -2.27
N ALA A 90 -10.44 -16.44 -2.88
CA ALA A 90 -9.14 -15.80 -2.86
C ALA A 90 -8.77 -15.17 -1.51
N ILE A 91 -9.77 -14.70 -0.73
CA ILE A 91 -9.56 -13.93 0.51
C ILE A 91 -8.51 -14.56 1.42
N ARG A 92 -8.67 -15.86 1.76
CA ARG A 92 -7.76 -16.56 2.68
C ARG A 92 -6.31 -16.52 2.19
N PHE A 93 -6.10 -16.71 0.89
CA PHE A 93 -4.76 -16.74 0.30
C PHE A 93 -4.14 -15.35 0.31
N VAL A 94 -4.91 -14.33 -0.11
CA VAL A 94 -4.44 -12.93 -0.13
C VAL A 94 -4.07 -12.46 1.28
N THR A 95 -4.90 -12.73 2.28
CA THR A 95 -4.59 -12.35 3.68
C THR A 95 -3.40 -13.12 4.25
N ASN A 96 -3.06 -14.28 3.68
CA ASN A 96 -1.88 -15.09 4.02
C ASN A 96 -0.66 -14.72 3.16
N SER A 97 -0.61 -13.50 2.61
CA SER A 97 0.50 -12.97 1.82
C SER A 97 0.80 -13.73 0.51
N ALA A 98 -0.15 -14.53 0.00
CA ALA A 98 -0.03 -15.11 -1.33
C ALA A 98 -0.31 -14.05 -2.40
N ASP A 99 0.37 -14.18 -3.53
CA ASP A 99 0.14 -13.35 -4.71
C ASP A 99 -1.25 -13.60 -5.30
N VAL A 100 -1.81 -12.57 -5.95
CA VAL A 100 -3.15 -12.67 -6.55
C VAL A 100 -3.05 -13.28 -7.94
N MET A 101 -3.81 -14.36 -8.12
CA MET A 101 -3.95 -15.05 -9.39
C MET A 101 -5.17 -14.52 -10.14
N ARG A 102 -5.08 -14.42 -11.47
CA ARG A 102 -6.15 -13.87 -12.31
C ARG A 102 -7.53 -14.52 -12.08
N PRO A 103 -7.68 -15.84 -11.90
CA PRO A 103 -8.99 -16.46 -11.69
C PRO A 103 -9.72 -15.99 -10.44
N GLY A 104 -8.99 -15.52 -9.42
CA GLY A 104 -9.59 -15.04 -8.17
C GLY A 104 -10.04 -13.57 -8.22
N ILE A 105 -9.86 -12.88 -9.35
CA ILE A 105 -10.22 -11.47 -9.53
C ILE A 105 -11.58 -11.36 -10.22
N THR A 106 -12.50 -10.64 -9.59
CA THR A 106 -13.86 -10.41 -10.08
C THR A 106 -14.05 -9.05 -10.73
N LYS A 107 -13.29 -8.03 -10.33
CA LYS A 107 -13.30 -6.69 -10.95
C LYS A 107 -11.92 -6.06 -10.92
N ILE A 108 -11.63 -5.29 -11.97
CA ILE A 108 -10.36 -4.60 -12.17
C ILE A 108 -10.65 -3.12 -12.42
N ASP A 109 -9.94 -2.24 -11.72
CA ASP A 109 -9.96 -0.81 -12.06
C ASP A 109 -9.27 -0.60 -13.43
N PRO A 110 -9.97 -0.07 -14.45
CA PRO A 110 -9.45 0.06 -15.81
C PRO A 110 -8.27 1.04 -15.92
N SER A 111 -8.03 1.86 -14.90
CA SER A 111 -6.91 2.80 -14.86
C SER A 111 -5.58 2.18 -14.38
N ILE A 112 -5.60 0.91 -13.94
CA ILE A 112 -4.42 0.20 -13.47
C ILE A 112 -3.43 0.00 -14.60
N LYS A 113 -2.18 0.39 -14.34
CA LYS A 113 -1.01 0.13 -15.18
C LYS A 113 -0.08 -0.87 -14.50
N LYS A 114 0.75 -1.53 -15.30
CA LYS A 114 1.83 -2.37 -14.79
C LYS A 114 2.75 -1.56 -13.88
N GLY A 115 3.03 -2.09 -12.70
CA GLY A 115 3.86 -1.45 -11.67
C GLY A 115 3.10 -0.60 -10.66
N ASP A 116 1.82 -0.29 -10.91
CA ASP A 116 1.00 0.46 -9.94
C ASP A 116 0.85 -0.31 -8.63
N ILE A 117 0.83 0.42 -7.52
CA ILE A 117 0.41 -0.13 -6.24
C ILE A 117 -1.10 -0.05 -6.15
N VAL A 118 -1.70 -1.16 -5.78
CA VAL A 118 -3.14 -1.38 -5.81
C VAL A 118 -3.62 -1.95 -4.48
N VAL A 119 -4.84 -1.58 -4.10
CA VAL A 119 -5.52 -2.22 -2.98
C VAL A 119 -6.29 -3.44 -3.46
N ILE A 120 -6.17 -4.54 -2.71
CA ILE A 120 -6.95 -5.76 -2.94
C ILE A 120 -8.09 -5.78 -1.95
N VAL A 121 -9.33 -5.82 -2.45
CA VAL A 121 -10.55 -5.75 -1.65
C VAL A 121 -11.46 -6.94 -1.92
N ASP A 122 -12.31 -7.29 -0.96
CA ASP A 122 -13.32 -8.34 -1.16
C ASP A 122 -14.55 -7.84 -1.92
N GLU A 123 -15.18 -8.72 -2.69
CA GLU A 123 -16.37 -8.40 -3.50
C GLU A 123 -17.64 -8.05 -2.71
N ASN A 124 -17.75 -8.47 -1.46
CA ASN A 124 -18.99 -8.34 -0.68
C ASN A 124 -19.06 -7.03 0.11
N TYR A 125 -17.93 -6.62 0.71
CA TYR A 125 -17.87 -5.49 1.64
C TYR A 125 -16.90 -4.39 1.24
N ASP A 126 -16.17 -4.56 0.12
CA ASP A 126 -15.13 -3.63 -0.33
C ASP A 126 -14.08 -3.39 0.77
N ARG A 127 -13.82 -4.41 1.61
CA ARG A 127 -12.86 -4.34 2.71
C ARG A 127 -11.46 -4.59 2.18
N ALA A 128 -10.53 -3.70 2.51
CA ALA A 128 -9.12 -3.89 2.20
C ALA A 128 -8.56 -5.15 2.88
N LEU A 129 -7.97 -6.04 2.08
CA LEU A 129 -7.39 -7.31 2.51
C LEU A 129 -5.86 -7.23 2.53
N ALA A 130 -5.31 -6.58 1.50
CA ALA A 130 -3.89 -6.46 1.25
C ALA A 130 -3.60 -5.28 0.31
N ILE A 131 -2.32 -4.93 0.22
CA ILE A 131 -1.80 -4.01 -0.80
C ILE A 131 -0.79 -4.79 -1.63
N GLY A 132 -0.84 -4.60 -2.94
CA GLY A 132 0.01 -5.31 -3.88
C GLY A 132 0.54 -4.41 -4.99
N LYS A 133 1.43 -4.97 -5.80
CA LYS A 133 1.94 -4.35 -7.02
C LYS A 133 1.43 -5.07 -8.24
N SER A 134 0.81 -4.31 -9.13
CA SER A 134 0.30 -4.79 -10.39
C SER A 134 1.43 -5.31 -11.28
N MET A 135 1.37 -6.55 -11.73
CA MET A 135 2.36 -7.14 -12.64
C MET A 135 2.01 -6.93 -14.12
N LEU A 136 0.74 -6.59 -14.39
CA LEU A 136 0.16 -6.35 -15.71
C LEU A 136 -0.62 -5.02 -15.69
N ASP A 137 -0.96 -4.47 -16.84
CA ASP A 137 -2.00 -3.44 -16.91
C ASP A 137 -3.41 -4.04 -16.89
N ALA A 138 -4.44 -3.22 -16.71
CA ALA A 138 -5.82 -3.68 -16.60
C ALA A 138 -6.27 -4.49 -17.83
N LYS A 139 -5.88 -4.07 -19.05
CA LYS A 139 -6.26 -4.75 -20.29
C LYS A 139 -5.63 -6.14 -20.37
N GLN A 140 -4.34 -6.22 -20.07
CA GLN A 140 -3.60 -7.49 -20.02
C GLN A 140 -4.17 -8.43 -18.96
N MET A 141 -4.60 -7.91 -17.81
CA MET A 141 -5.27 -8.74 -16.82
C MET A 141 -6.61 -9.26 -17.35
N GLU A 142 -7.43 -8.42 -17.98
CA GLU A 142 -8.71 -8.86 -18.54
C GLU A 142 -8.56 -9.94 -19.63
N GLU A 143 -7.51 -9.84 -20.45
CA GLU A 143 -7.19 -10.84 -21.48
C GLU A 143 -6.60 -12.14 -20.92
N ALA A 144 -5.99 -12.09 -19.72
CA ALA A 144 -5.41 -13.27 -19.10
C ALA A 144 -6.49 -14.21 -18.55
N SER A 145 -6.32 -15.51 -18.79
CA SER A 145 -7.19 -16.56 -18.25
C SER A 145 -6.63 -17.22 -16.98
N SER A 146 -5.33 -17.07 -16.73
CA SER A 146 -4.63 -17.67 -15.59
C SER A 146 -3.32 -16.93 -15.29
N GLY A 147 -2.64 -17.34 -14.22
CA GLY A 147 -1.35 -16.81 -13.85
C GLY A 147 -1.41 -15.72 -12.77
N LYS A 148 -0.22 -15.35 -12.30
CA LYS A 148 -0.02 -14.34 -11.27
C LYS A 148 -0.10 -12.95 -11.90
N VAL A 149 -0.92 -12.07 -11.32
CA VAL A 149 -1.17 -10.73 -11.88
C VAL A 149 -0.94 -9.60 -10.89
N VAL A 150 -0.93 -9.88 -9.58
CA VAL A 150 -0.54 -8.93 -8.56
C VAL A 150 0.44 -9.60 -7.59
N LYS A 151 1.58 -8.96 -7.36
CA LYS A 151 2.50 -9.34 -6.29
C LYS A 151 1.98 -8.79 -4.96
N ASN A 152 1.81 -9.63 -3.96
CA ASN A 152 1.37 -9.20 -2.63
C ASN A 152 2.53 -8.54 -1.88
N LEU A 153 2.28 -7.40 -1.23
CA LEU A 153 3.32 -6.61 -0.56
C LEU A 153 3.04 -6.36 0.91
N HIS A 154 1.78 -6.09 1.28
CA HIS A 154 1.43 -5.73 2.65
C HIS A 154 0.09 -6.34 3.04
N THR A 155 0.05 -7.08 4.16
CA THR A 155 -1.12 -7.76 4.71
C THR A 155 -1.16 -7.65 6.23
N ILE A 156 -2.27 -8.09 6.82
CA ILE A 156 -2.42 -8.18 8.28
C ILE A 156 -1.46 -9.17 8.98
N GLN A 157 -0.66 -9.94 8.23
CA GLN A 157 0.25 -10.94 8.78
C GLN A 157 1.71 -10.51 8.82
N ASP A 158 2.07 -9.43 8.12
CA ASP A 158 3.46 -9.00 8.06
C ASP A 158 3.90 -8.19 9.28
N GLU A 159 5.21 -7.98 9.35
CA GLU A 159 5.86 -7.27 10.45
C GLU A 159 5.54 -5.77 10.45
N VAL A 160 5.24 -5.16 9.30
CA VAL A 160 4.88 -3.74 9.20
C VAL A 160 3.50 -3.53 9.82
N TRP A 161 2.54 -4.43 9.59
CA TRP A 161 1.23 -4.41 10.24
C TRP A 161 1.35 -4.54 11.76
N LYS A 162 2.14 -5.51 12.25
CA LYS A 162 2.36 -5.66 13.70
C LYS A 162 2.98 -4.40 14.30
N PHE A 163 4.02 -3.88 13.65
CA PHE A 163 4.67 -2.63 14.06
C PHE A 163 3.68 -1.46 14.09
N GLU A 164 2.86 -1.30 13.05
CA GLU A 164 1.81 -0.27 12.98
C GLU A 164 0.83 -0.35 14.16
N LYS A 165 0.41 -1.56 14.53
CA LYS A 165 -0.54 -1.77 15.63
C LYS A 165 0.04 -1.42 17.00
N GLU A 166 1.36 -1.46 17.14
CA GLU A 166 2.10 -1.13 18.36
C GLU A 166 2.64 0.30 18.35
N PHE A 167 2.67 0.96 17.18
CA PHE A 167 3.19 2.30 17.00
C PHE A 167 2.32 3.34 17.72
N THR A 168 2.82 3.84 18.85
CA THR A 168 2.22 4.90 19.68
C THR A 168 3.19 6.07 19.83
#